data_AF-A0A9D2KS98-F1
#
_entry.id   AF-A0A9D2KS98-F1
#
_cell.length_a   1.000
_cell.length_b   1.000
_cell.length_c   1.000
_cell.angle_alpha   90.00
_cell.angle_beta   90.00
_cell.angle_gamma   90.00
#
_symmetry.space_group_name_H-M   'P 1'
#
loop_
_entity.id
_entity.type
_entity.pdbx_description
1 polymer ?
#
loop_
_entity_poly.entity_id
_entity_poly.type
_entity_poly.pdbx_seq_one_letter_code
_entity_poly.pdbx_strand_id
1 'polypeptide(L)'
;MQARSRSIHLSVHIHKNPAAMAERAAHILAAACEEAVAERGVFKIALSGGQTPIPLFRLLAAHDWADRLPWDKITFFWVDERCVGPDHPESNYGLARREMLSHLPVTHFFRMRGELDPVKAATMYEEQIRADFNIGPNEIPRFDFMLLGVGDDGHTGSIFPNSPALLERKRLVIDQYVPERKADRLTLTLPVLNNSRCCMFLVTGKEKHAVLSKTLNLLDEPTLPAQFVRPAVGDLIWVVDEAAATGE
;
A
#
# COMPACT_ATOMS: atom_id res chain seq x y z
N MET A 1 12.08 -28.60 -9.26
CA MET A 1 12.06 -27.12 -9.37
C MET A 1 13.19 -26.58 -8.52
N GLN A 2 14.25 -26.04 -9.12
CA GLN A 2 15.29 -25.34 -8.36
C GLN A 2 14.66 -24.10 -7.72
N ALA A 3 14.75 -23.99 -6.40
CA ALA A 3 14.38 -22.78 -5.69
C ALA A 3 15.27 -21.65 -6.24
N ARG A 4 14.68 -20.73 -7.02
CA ARG A 4 15.36 -19.49 -7.40
C ARG A 4 15.88 -18.84 -6.11
N SER A 5 17.13 -18.38 -6.11
CA SER A 5 17.68 -17.60 -5.01
C SER A 5 16.71 -16.45 -4.73
N ARG A 6 16.13 -16.40 -3.53
CA ARG A 6 15.24 -15.32 -3.12
C ARG A 6 16.12 -14.12 -2.79
N SER A 7 16.27 -13.19 -3.72
CA SER A 7 16.92 -11.90 -3.51
C SER A 7 15.86 -10.81 -3.42
N ILE A 8 15.92 -9.99 -2.36
CA ILE A 8 15.10 -8.78 -2.25
C ILE A 8 15.84 -7.69 -3.00
N HIS A 9 15.18 -7.03 -3.95
CA HIS A 9 15.70 -5.80 -4.55
C HIS A 9 15.20 -4.62 -3.71
N LEU A 10 16.06 -4.11 -2.84
CA LEU A 10 15.79 -2.95 -1.98
C LEU A 10 16.40 -1.70 -2.59
N SER A 11 15.59 -0.63 -2.72
CA SER A 11 16.08 0.70 -3.05
C SER A 11 15.54 1.75 -2.06
N VAL A 12 16.38 2.73 -1.74
CA VAL A 12 16.02 3.88 -0.90
C VAL A 12 16.30 5.16 -1.68
N HIS A 13 15.30 6.00 -1.82
CA HIS A 13 15.35 7.27 -2.53
C HIS A 13 15.09 8.41 -1.54
N ILE A 14 16.12 9.22 -1.28
CA ILE A 14 16.06 10.34 -0.33
C ILE A 14 15.86 11.64 -1.13
N HIS A 15 14.87 12.44 -0.76
CA HIS A 15 14.49 13.67 -1.45
C HIS A 15 14.34 14.85 -0.50
N LYS A 16 14.63 16.06 -0.98
CA LYS A 16 14.66 17.27 -0.15
C LYS A 16 13.38 17.56 0.64
N ASN A 17 12.22 17.25 0.07
CA ASN A 17 10.93 17.59 0.65
C ASN A 17 9.81 16.68 0.11
N PRO A 18 8.60 16.73 0.72
CA PRO A 18 7.47 15.92 0.29
C PRO A 18 7.04 16.10 -1.18
N ALA A 19 7.26 17.28 -1.78
CA ALA A 19 6.94 17.50 -3.19
C ALA A 19 7.90 16.74 -4.12
N ALA A 20 9.21 16.80 -3.84
CA ALA A 20 10.21 16.03 -4.57
C ALA A 20 10.04 14.51 -4.39
N MET A 21 9.58 14.07 -3.21
CA MET A 21 9.18 12.68 -3.01
C MET A 21 7.98 12.28 -3.87
N ALA A 22 6.94 13.12 -3.92
CA ALA A 22 5.76 12.86 -4.72
C ALA A 22 6.12 12.71 -6.21
N GLU A 23 6.97 13.60 -6.73
CA GLU A 23 7.50 13.51 -8.10
C GLU A 23 8.26 12.19 -8.34
N ARG A 24 9.13 11.78 -7.41
CA ARG A 24 9.85 10.51 -7.54
C ARG A 24 8.87 9.33 -7.53
N ALA A 25 7.95 9.33 -6.58
CA ALA A 25 6.96 8.27 -6.42
C ALA A 25 6.05 8.15 -7.66
N ALA A 26 5.64 9.29 -8.24
CA ALA A 26 4.84 9.33 -9.46
C ALA A 26 5.61 8.72 -10.65
N HIS A 27 6.89 9.04 -10.83
CA HIS A 27 7.71 8.44 -11.88
C HIS A 27 7.90 6.93 -11.72
N ILE A 28 8.13 6.45 -10.49
CA ILE A 28 8.25 5.00 -10.21
C ILE A 28 6.92 4.29 -10.50
N LEU A 29 5.81 4.84 -10.03
CA LEU A 29 4.48 4.31 -10.28
C LEU A 29 4.15 4.26 -11.78
N ALA A 30 4.48 5.33 -12.51
CA ALA A 30 4.22 5.42 -13.94
C ALA A 30 5.01 4.39 -14.73
N ALA A 31 6.30 4.19 -14.42
CA ALA A 31 7.10 3.15 -15.06
C ALA A 31 6.53 1.75 -14.79
N ALA A 32 6.12 1.46 -13.54
CA ALA A 32 5.49 0.19 -13.19
C ALA A 32 4.12 0.01 -13.89
N CYS A 33 3.37 1.10 -14.07
CA CYS A 33 2.10 1.12 -14.80
C CYS A 33 2.31 0.83 -16.28
N GLU A 34 3.25 1.52 -16.93
CA GLU A 34 3.61 1.33 -18.33
C GLU A 34 4.02 -0.13 -18.60
N GLU A 35 4.88 -0.71 -17.75
CA GLU A 35 5.30 -2.11 -17.84
C GLU A 35 4.10 -3.07 -17.67
N ALA A 36 3.27 -2.86 -16.64
CA ALA A 36 2.14 -3.74 -16.38
C ALA A 36 1.09 -3.70 -17.49
N VAL A 37 0.78 -2.51 -18.01
CA VAL A 37 -0.17 -2.36 -19.11
C VAL A 37 0.39 -2.98 -20.40
N ALA A 38 1.68 -2.80 -20.69
CA ALA A 38 2.30 -3.42 -21.86
C ALA A 38 2.29 -4.96 -21.79
N GLU A 39 2.56 -5.54 -20.63
CA GLU A 39 2.66 -6.99 -20.46
C GLU A 39 1.33 -7.70 -20.20
N ARG A 40 0.40 -7.05 -19.48
CA ARG A 40 -0.82 -7.68 -18.93
C ARG A 40 -2.11 -6.96 -19.32
N GLY A 41 -2.01 -5.79 -19.96
CA GLY A 41 -3.17 -4.97 -20.36
C GLY A 41 -3.88 -4.28 -19.19
N VAL A 42 -3.39 -4.40 -17.96
CA VAL A 42 -3.98 -3.81 -16.75
C VAL A 42 -2.89 -3.53 -15.72
N PHE A 43 -3.08 -2.48 -14.93
CA PHE A 43 -2.26 -2.14 -13.77
C PHE A 43 -3.12 -2.16 -12.51
N LYS A 44 -2.87 -3.13 -11.61
CA LYS A 44 -3.63 -3.30 -10.37
C LYS A 44 -2.80 -2.78 -9.20
N ILE A 45 -3.27 -1.68 -8.59
CA ILE A 45 -2.59 -0.97 -7.51
C ILE A 45 -3.41 -1.02 -6.22
N ALA A 46 -2.76 -1.28 -5.08
CA ALA A 46 -3.36 -1.13 -3.76
C ALA A 46 -2.80 0.12 -3.04
N LEU A 47 -3.70 0.93 -2.48
CA LEU A 47 -3.40 2.19 -1.81
C LEU A 47 -3.52 2.07 -0.29
N SER A 48 -2.59 2.68 0.44
CA SER A 48 -2.76 3.04 1.85
C SER A 48 -3.24 4.49 2.01
N GLY A 49 -3.84 4.80 3.17
CA GLY A 49 -4.16 6.18 3.54
C GLY A 49 -3.02 6.90 4.26
N GLY A 50 -3.38 7.91 5.05
CA GLY A 50 -2.45 8.77 5.78
C GLY A 50 -2.17 10.10 5.06
N GLN A 51 -1.41 10.99 5.71
CA GLN A 51 -1.13 12.32 5.16
C GLN A 51 -0.02 12.30 4.10
N THR A 52 0.97 11.42 4.26
CA THR A 52 2.14 11.29 3.37
C THR A 52 1.79 11.04 1.90
N PRO A 53 0.80 10.22 1.50
CA PRO A 53 0.46 10.05 0.08
C PRO A 53 -0.31 11.23 -0.54
N ILE A 54 -0.78 12.22 0.22
CA ILE A 54 -1.61 13.32 -0.31
C ILE A 54 -0.90 14.12 -1.41
N PRO A 55 0.38 14.54 -1.26
CA PRO A 55 1.07 15.24 -2.33
C PRO A 55 1.16 14.41 -3.62
N LEU A 56 1.37 13.09 -3.52
CA LEU A 56 1.36 12.19 -4.68
C LEU A 56 -0.03 12.12 -5.33
N PHE A 57 -1.09 11.95 -4.53
CA PHE A 57 -2.47 11.90 -5.03
C PHE A 57 -2.86 13.18 -5.78
N ARG A 58 -2.53 14.35 -5.23
CA ARG A 58 -2.76 15.64 -5.89
C ARG A 58 -1.94 15.80 -7.17
N LEU A 59 -0.69 15.34 -7.15
CA LEU A 59 0.18 15.40 -8.32
C LEU A 59 -0.37 14.54 -9.46
N LEU A 60 -0.78 13.30 -9.16
CA LEU A 60 -1.37 12.38 -10.14
C LEU A 60 -2.69 12.88 -10.74
N ALA A 61 -3.44 13.69 -9.98
CA ALA A 61 -4.66 14.34 -10.42
C ALA A 61 -4.44 15.63 -11.23
N ALA A 62 -3.23 16.19 -11.23
CA ALA A 62 -2.91 17.38 -12.00
C ALA A 62 -2.83 17.04 -13.50
N HIS A 63 -3.17 17.99 -14.38
CA HIS A 63 -3.28 17.77 -15.84
C HIS A 63 -2.08 17.02 -16.46
N ASP A 64 -0.85 17.39 -16.10
CA ASP A 64 0.36 16.76 -16.65
C ASP A 64 0.44 15.24 -16.38
N TRP A 65 -0.11 14.77 -15.27
CA TRP A 65 -0.16 13.35 -14.92
C TRP A 65 -1.49 12.69 -15.28
N ALA A 66 -2.59 13.42 -15.13
CA ALA A 66 -3.93 12.95 -15.49
C ALA A 66 -4.04 12.63 -16.99
N ASP A 67 -3.30 13.34 -17.85
CA ASP A 67 -3.29 13.07 -19.30
C ASP A 67 -2.22 12.03 -19.70
N ARG A 68 -1.29 11.69 -18.80
CA ARG A 68 -0.15 10.81 -19.08
C ARG A 68 -0.44 9.33 -18.81
N LEU A 69 -1.21 9.01 -17.78
CA LEU A 69 -1.45 7.63 -17.36
C LEU A 69 -2.71 7.01 -18.02
N PRO A 70 -2.69 5.72 -18.37
CA PRO A 70 -3.82 5.04 -18.99
C PRO A 70 -4.86 4.65 -17.93
N TRP A 71 -5.61 5.62 -17.38
CA TRP A 71 -6.52 5.40 -16.24
C TRP A 71 -7.61 4.35 -16.49
N ASP A 72 -8.02 4.11 -17.74
CA ASP A 72 -8.95 3.03 -18.11
C ASP A 72 -8.35 1.63 -17.91
N LYS A 73 -7.03 1.54 -17.76
CA LYS A 73 -6.28 0.31 -17.46
C LYS A 73 -5.85 0.20 -16.00
N ILE A 74 -6.19 1.17 -15.16
CA ILE A 74 -5.78 1.20 -13.75
C ILE A 74 -6.95 0.78 -12.88
N THR A 75 -6.75 -0.30 -12.11
CA THR A 75 -7.71 -0.75 -11.09
C THR A 75 -7.15 -0.49 -9.71
N PHE A 76 -7.87 0.33 -8.92
CA PHE A 76 -7.49 0.67 -7.56
C PHE A 76 -8.12 -0.27 -6.53
N PHE A 77 -7.29 -0.64 -5.57
CA PHE A 77 -7.61 -1.38 -4.36
C PHE A 77 -7.07 -0.60 -3.17
N TRP A 78 -7.44 -1.03 -1.97
CA TRP A 78 -6.87 -0.56 -0.71
C TRP A 78 -6.11 -1.67 0.00
N VAL A 79 -4.99 -1.29 0.59
CA VAL A 79 -4.18 -2.14 1.48
C VAL A 79 -4.90 -2.32 2.81
N ASP A 80 -5.52 -1.26 3.31
CA ASP A 80 -6.25 -1.24 4.57
C ASP A 80 -7.34 -0.16 4.56
N GLU A 81 -8.30 -0.29 5.47
CA GLU A 81 -9.37 0.69 5.64
C GLU A 81 -9.87 0.71 7.09
N ARG A 82 -10.38 1.87 7.49
CA ARG A 82 -11.02 2.12 8.77
C ARG A 82 -12.46 1.65 8.67
N CYS A 83 -12.98 0.97 9.71
CA CYS A 83 -14.39 0.55 9.75
C CYS A 83 -15.32 1.75 10.01
N VAL A 84 -15.39 2.66 9.05
CA VAL A 84 -16.20 3.88 9.02
C VAL A 84 -16.82 4.06 7.64
N GLY A 85 -17.80 4.96 7.52
CA GLY A 85 -18.42 5.31 6.25
C GLY A 85 -17.45 5.91 5.22
N PRO A 86 -17.73 5.77 3.91
CA PRO A 86 -16.84 6.23 2.84
C PRO A 86 -16.64 7.76 2.80
N ASP A 87 -17.56 8.52 3.39
CA ASP A 87 -17.49 9.98 3.50
C ASP A 87 -16.84 10.43 4.82
N HIS A 88 -16.53 9.50 5.72
CA HIS A 88 -15.91 9.82 7.00
C HIS A 88 -14.49 10.40 6.77
N PRO A 89 -14.07 11.41 7.56
CA PRO A 89 -12.74 12.01 7.40
C PRO A 89 -11.59 11.00 7.48
N GLU A 90 -11.77 9.94 8.27
CA GLU A 90 -10.77 8.88 8.44
C GLU A 90 -10.80 7.77 7.38
N SER A 91 -11.72 7.78 6.41
CA SER A 91 -11.71 6.76 5.35
C SER A 91 -10.52 6.96 4.40
N ASN A 92 -9.72 5.91 4.21
CA ASN A 92 -8.64 5.86 3.24
C ASN A 92 -9.18 5.96 1.81
N TYR A 93 -10.31 5.31 1.51
CA TYR A 93 -11.05 5.51 0.27
C TYR A 93 -11.51 6.96 0.13
N GLY A 94 -12.13 7.52 1.17
CA GLY A 94 -12.59 8.91 1.18
C GLY A 94 -11.46 9.90 0.90
N LEU A 95 -10.27 9.66 1.46
CA LEU A 95 -9.07 10.45 1.18
C LEU A 95 -8.66 10.37 -0.28
N ALA A 96 -8.44 9.16 -0.81
CA ALA A 96 -8.07 8.97 -2.21
C ALA A 96 -9.13 9.56 -3.16
N ARG A 97 -10.41 9.45 -2.81
CA ARG A 97 -11.52 10.03 -3.58
C ARG A 97 -11.43 11.55 -3.65
N ARG A 98 -11.20 12.23 -2.51
CA ARG A 98 -11.13 13.70 -2.45
C ARG A 98 -9.88 14.24 -3.14
N GLU A 99 -8.75 13.59 -2.96
CA GLU A 99 -7.44 14.10 -3.38
C GLU A 99 -7.04 13.66 -4.79
N MET A 100 -7.62 12.56 -5.32
CA MET A 100 -7.23 12.01 -6.62
C MET A 100 -8.43 11.52 -7.46
N LEU A 101 -9.16 10.50 -7.01
CA LEU A 101 -10.06 9.74 -7.89
C LEU A 101 -11.18 10.58 -8.51
N SER A 102 -11.68 11.61 -7.81
CA SER A 102 -12.76 12.47 -8.34
C SER A 102 -12.29 13.44 -9.43
N HIS A 103 -10.99 13.58 -9.63
CA HIS A 103 -10.37 14.49 -10.60
C HIS A 103 -9.80 13.75 -11.81
N LEU A 104 -9.83 12.42 -11.80
CA LEU A 104 -9.36 11.58 -12.90
C LEU A 104 -10.45 11.39 -13.96
N PRO A 105 -10.09 11.23 -15.25
CA PRO A 105 -11.06 11.11 -16.34
C PRO A 105 -11.91 9.83 -16.25
N VAL A 106 -11.32 8.75 -15.74
CA VAL A 106 -12.00 7.47 -15.50
C VAL A 106 -11.36 6.78 -14.30
N THR A 107 -12.15 6.05 -13.51
CA THR A 107 -11.64 5.28 -12.37
C THR A 107 -12.33 3.93 -12.29
N HIS A 108 -11.54 2.88 -12.07
CA HIS A 108 -12.01 1.54 -11.74
C HIS A 108 -11.45 1.17 -10.37
N PHE A 109 -12.32 0.79 -9.43
CA PHE A 109 -11.86 0.51 -8.07
C PHE A 109 -12.76 -0.48 -7.32
N PHE A 110 -12.14 -1.20 -6.38
CA PHE A 110 -12.82 -1.99 -5.37
C PHE A 110 -12.44 -1.42 -4.00
N ARG A 111 -13.38 -0.79 -3.30
CA ARG A 111 -13.14 -0.25 -1.96
C ARG A 111 -13.49 -1.26 -0.88
N MET A 112 -12.71 -1.29 0.19
CA MET A 112 -13.13 -1.90 1.44
C MET A 112 -14.38 -1.16 1.98
N ARG A 113 -15.42 -1.90 2.34
CA ARG A 113 -16.69 -1.32 2.82
C ARG A 113 -16.70 -1.17 4.33
N GLY A 114 -15.97 -0.16 4.82
CA GLY A 114 -15.83 0.11 6.25
C GLY A 114 -17.14 0.40 6.98
N GLU A 115 -18.21 0.75 6.27
CA GLU A 115 -19.54 0.96 6.84
C GLU A 115 -20.29 -0.32 7.23
N LEU A 116 -19.79 -1.50 6.85
CA LEU A 116 -20.40 -2.78 7.15
C LEU A 116 -19.79 -3.39 8.42
N ASP A 117 -20.42 -4.46 8.90
CA ASP A 117 -19.80 -5.36 9.87
C ASP A 117 -18.38 -5.77 9.41
N PRO A 118 -17.34 -5.66 10.26
CA PRO A 118 -15.95 -5.87 9.85
C PRO A 118 -15.69 -7.25 9.23
N VAL A 119 -16.22 -8.32 9.83
CA VAL A 119 -16.04 -9.70 9.35
C VAL A 119 -16.66 -9.86 7.96
N LYS A 120 -17.87 -9.33 7.78
CA LYS A 120 -18.55 -9.32 6.48
C LYS A 120 -17.78 -8.49 5.45
N ALA A 121 -17.28 -7.31 5.83
CA ALA A 121 -16.53 -6.42 4.94
C ALA A 121 -15.22 -7.07 4.46
N ALA A 122 -14.48 -7.72 5.36
CA ALA A 122 -13.26 -8.45 5.02
C ALA A 122 -13.54 -9.60 4.03
N THR A 123 -14.61 -10.36 4.27
CA THR A 123 -15.00 -11.48 3.40
C THR A 123 -15.44 -11.00 2.02
N MET A 124 -16.28 -9.97 1.95
CA MET A 124 -16.71 -9.38 0.68
C MET A 124 -15.53 -8.83 -0.13
N TYR A 125 -14.58 -8.19 0.54
CA TYR A 125 -13.42 -7.64 -0.14
C TYR A 125 -12.45 -8.73 -0.65
N GLU A 126 -12.28 -9.81 0.12
CA GLU A 126 -11.55 -10.99 -0.32
C GLU A 126 -12.20 -11.63 -1.57
N GLU A 127 -13.53 -11.76 -1.59
CA GLU A 127 -14.27 -12.28 -2.74
C GLU A 127 -14.11 -11.39 -3.99
N GLN A 128 -14.15 -10.07 -3.84
CA GLN A 128 -13.92 -9.12 -4.94
C GLN A 128 -12.52 -9.27 -5.52
N ILE A 129 -11.49 -9.36 -4.66
CA ILE A 129 -10.11 -9.60 -5.10
C ILE A 129 -10.02 -10.93 -5.86
N ARG A 130 -10.59 -12.01 -5.32
CA ARG A 130 -10.52 -13.32 -5.99
C ARG A 130 -11.20 -13.31 -7.36
N ALA A 131 -12.37 -12.68 -7.46
CA ALA A 131 -13.09 -12.55 -8.72
C ALA A 131 -12.31 -11.71 -9.74
N ASP A 132 -11.79 -10.54 -9.35
CA ASP A 132 -11.07 -9.65 -10.26
C ASP A 132 -9.71 -10.21 -10.71
N PHE A 133 -8.99 -10.90 -9.83
CA PHE A 133 -7.74 -11.59 -10.17
C PHE A 133 -7.95 -12.94 -10.84
N ASN A 134 -9.18 -13.45 -10.91
CA ASN A 134 -9.53 -14.78 -11.42
C ASN A 134 -8.70 -15.90 -10.75
N ILE A 135 -8.70 -15.92 -9.41
CA ILE A 135 -7.91 -16.85 -8.59
C ILE A 135 -8.78 -17.70 -7.66
N GLY A 136 -8.38 -18.95 -7.44
CA GLY A 136 -9.03 -19.91 -6.56
C GLY A 136 -8.74 -19.70 -5.06
N PRO A 137 -9.34 -20.52 -4.17
CA PRO A 137 -9.31 -20.32 -2.71
C PRO A 137 -7.92 -20.28 -2.05
N ASN A 138 -6.93 -20.98 -2.61
CA ASN A 138 -5.58 -21.08 -2.05
C ASN A 138 -4.54 -20.26 -2.83
N GLU A 139 -4.98 -19.51 -3.83
CA GLU A 139 -4.12 -18.64 -4.62
C GLU A 139 -4.08 -17.24 -4.00
N ILE A 140 -2.93 -16.58 -4.16
CA ILE A 140 -2.65 -15.24 -3.63
C ILE A 140 -2.61 -14.26 -4.81
N PRO A 141 -3.32 -13.12 -4.77
CA PRO A 141 -3.28 -12.12 -5.82
C PRO A 141 -1.88 -11.54 -5.93
N ARG A 142 -1.43 -11.27 -7.16
CA ARG A 142 -0.16 -10.61 -7.42
C ARG A 142 -0.42 -9.21 -7.96
N PHE A 143 -0.51 -8.25 -7.05
CA PHE A 143 -0.65 -6.83 -7.40
C PHE A 143 0.60 -6.35 -8.14
N ASP A 144 0.41 -5.41 -9.06
CA ASP A 144 1.53 -4.75 -9.75
C ASP A 144 2.23 -3.75 -8.83
N PHE A 145 1.45 -3.09 -7.96
CA PHE A 145 1.98 -2.05 -7.09
C PHE A 145 1.21 -1.97 -5.78
N MET A 146 1.92 -1.77 -4.68
CA MET A 146 1.34 -1.42 -3.39
C MET A 146 2.00 -0.15 -2.85
N LEU A 147 1.20 0.87 -2.63
CA LEU A 147 1.62 2.09 -1.96
C LEU A 147 1.37 1.95 -0.46
N LEU A 148 2.45 1.96 0.32
CA LEU A 148 2.45 1.69 1.75
C LEU A 148 2.93 2.90 2.55
N GLY A 149 2.52 2.96 3.81
CA GLY A 149 3.03 3.89 4.81
C GLY A 149 3.57 3.13 6.02
N VAL A 150 4.27 3.85 6.90
CA VAL A 150 4.76 3.31 8.17
C VAL A 150 4.29 4.16 9.35
N GLY A 151 3.64 3.53 10.32
CA GLY A 151 3.27 4.14 11.60
C GLY A 151 4.49 4.37 12.50
N ASP A 152 4.34 5.18 13.55
CA ASP A 152 5.43 5.46 14.50
C ASP A 152 5.82 4.20 15.30
N ASP A 153 4.89 3.27 15.45
CA ASP A 153 5.05 1.93 16.04
C ASP A 153 5.52 0.88 15.01
N GLY A 154 5.82 1.28 13.77
CA GLY A 154 6.26 0.41 12.69
C GLY A 154 5.15 -0.40 12.00
N HIS A 155 3.88 -0.13 12.28
CA HIS A 155 2.77 -0.76 11.55
C HIS A 155 2.77 -0.36 10.06
N THR A 156 2.23 -1.22 9.21
CA THR A 156 1.93 -0.96 7.79
C THR A 156 0.60 -1.58 7.43
N GLY A 157 -0.16 -0.96 6.53
CA GLY A 157 -1.59 -1.22 6.40
C GLY A 157 -2.26 -1.05 7.76
N SER A 158 -3.03 -2.04 8.19
CA SER A 158 -3.45 -2.13 9.59
C SER A 158 -2.84 -3.34 10.31
N ILE A 159 -1.62 -3.75 9.96
CA ILE A 159 -0.87 -4.83 10.63
C ILE A 159 -0.03 -4.23 11.76
N PHE A 160 -0.49 -4.34 13.00
CA PHE A 160 0.15 -3.73 14.17
C PHE A 160 1.15 -4.66 14.87
N PRO A 161 2.14 -4.12 15.61
CA PRO A 161 3.01 -4.93 16.47
C PRO A 161 2.19 -5.82 17.41
N ASN A 162 2.62 -7.07 17.60
CA ASN A 162 1.97 -8.06 18.46
C ASN A 162 0.50 -8.39 18.13
N SER A 163 -0.01 -7.97 16.97
CA SER A 163 -1.37 -8.29 16.53
C SER A 163 -1.47 -9.69 15.88
N PRO A 164 -2.65 -10.35 15.93
CA PRO A 164 -2.88 -11.60 15.20
C PRO A 164 -2.61 -11.51 13.70
N ALA A 165 -2.73 -10.32 13.12
CA ALA A 165 -2.47 -10.06 11.70
C ALA A 165 -1.04 -10.44 11.26
N LEU A 166 -0.06 -10.39 12.17
CA LEU A 166 1.31 -10.82 11.91
C LEU A 166 1.43 -12.33 11.64
N LEU A 167 0.49 -13.12 12.15
CA LEU A 167 0.48 -14.58 12.07
C LEU A 167 -0.46 -15.13 10.99
N GLU A 168 -1.31 -14.27 10.40
CA GLU A 168 -2.26 -14.69 9.37
C GLU A 168 -1.55 -15.13 8.08
N ARG A 169 -1.88 -16.32 7.58
CA ARG A 169 -1.24 -16.95 6.41
C ARG A 169 -2.24 -17.55 5.40
N LYS A 170 -3.52 -17.60 5.73
CA LYS A 170 -4.59 -18.25 4.98
C LYS A 170 -5.49 -17.23 4.28
N ARG A 171 -5.95 -16.21 5.00
CA ARG A 171 -6.84 -15.17 4.48
C ARG A 171 -6.05 -14.15 3.64
N LEU A 172 -6.69 -13.62 2.59
CA LEU A 172 -6.14 -12.48 1.84
C LEU A 172 -6.43 -11.17 2.58
N VAL A 173 -7.60 -11.11 3.21
CA VAL A 173 -8.13 -9.93 3.92
C VAL A 173 -8.65 -10.38 5.27
N ILE A 174 -8.33 -9.62 6.31
CA ILE A 174 -8.87 -9.81 7.66
C ILE A 174 -9.42 -8.52 8.21
N ASP A 175 -10.43 -8.65 9.06
CA ASP A 175 -10.76 -7.67 10.09
C ASP A 175 -9.88 -7.88 11.32
N GLN A 176 -9.63 -6.81 12.06
CA GLN A 176 -9.05 -6.90 13.39
C GLN A 176 -9.46 -5.68 14.23
N TYR A 177 -9.69 -5.94 15.52
CA TYR A 177 -9.85 -4.89 16.51
C TYR A 177 -8.48 -4.41 16.99
N VAL A 178 -8.24 -3.10 16.97
CA VAL A 178 -7.00 -2.48 17.43
C VAL A 178 -7.23 -1.79 18.77
N PRO A 179 -6.80 -2.39 19.91
CA PRO A 179 -7.12 -1.88 21.24
C PRO A 179 -6.67 -0.45 21.50
N GLU A 180 -5.48 -0.07 21.04
CA GLU A 180 -4.88 1.25 21.20
C GLU A 180 -5.65 2.34 20.44
N ARG A 181 -6.40 1.94 19.41
CA ARG A 181 -7.25 2.83 18.60
C ARG A 181 -8.73 2.74 18.98
N LYS A 182 -9.11 1.73 19.77
CA LYS A 182 -10.50 1.40 20.12
C LYS A 182 -11.40 1.31 18.89
N ALA A 183 -10.88 0.71 17.82
CA ALA A 183 -11.54 0.67 16.53
C ALA A 183 -11.15 -0.57 15.73
N ASP A 184 -12.08 -1.04 14.92
CA ASP A 184 -11.82 -2.07 13.94
C ASP A 184 -11.13 -1.51 12.69
N ARG A 185 -10.35 -2.38 12.06
CA ARG A 185 -9.64 -2.14 10.80
C ARG A 185 -9.81 -3.34 9.88
N LEU A 186 -9.82 -3.07 8.59
CA LEU A 186 -9.69 -4.05 7.52
C LEU A 186 -8.27 -3.97 6.96
N THR A 187 -7.62 -5.09 6.66
CA THR A 187 -6.28 -5.09 6.08
C THR A 187 -6.03 -6.28 5.15
N LEU A 188 -5.27 -6.05 4.10
CA LEU A 188 -4.54 -7.09 3.39
C LEU A 188 -3.49 -7.69 4.32
N THR A 189 -3.22 -8.99 4.16
CA THR A 189 -2.32 -9.75 5.02
C THR A 189 -0.88 -9.75 4.48
N LEU A 190 0.11 -10.06 5.33
CA LEU A 190 1.52 -10.15 4.91
C LEU A 190 1.77 -11.04 3.68
N PRO A 191 1.12 -12.22 3.52
CA PRO A 191 1.21 -13.00 2.29
C PRO A 191 0.83 -12.22 1.04
N VAL A 192 -0.21 -11.39 1.10
CA VAL A 192 -0.65 -10.56 -0.04
C VAL A 192 0.37 -9.47 -0.34
N LEU A 193 0.82 -8.75 0.70
CA LEU A 193 1.84 -7.71 0.56
C LEU A 193 3.12 -8.27 -0.06
N ASN A 194 3.60 -9.42 0.43
CA ASN A 194 4.83 -10.06 -0.04
C ASN A 194 4.71 -10.78 -1.38
N ASN A 195 3.51 -10.88 -1.94
CA ASN A 195 3.29 -11.41 -3.29
C ASN A 195 3.18 -10.30 -4.35
N SER A 196 3.20 -9.02 -3.95
CA SER A 196 3.22 -7.89 -4.89
C SER A 196 4.51 -7.86 -5.72
N ARG A 197 4.42 -7.32 -6.94
CA ARG A 197 5.58 -7.04 -7.80
C ARG A 197 6.40 -5.86 -7.29
N CYS A 198 5.76 -4.86 -6.68
CA CYS A 198 6.43 -3.69 -6.12
C CYS A 198 5.68 -3.22 -4.86
N CYS A 199 6.40 -3.15 -3.75
CA CYS A 199 5.94 -2.47 -2.53
C CYS A 199 6.74 -1.18 -2.35
N MET A 200 6.06 -0.04 -2.43
CA MET A 200 6.67 1.27 -2.23
C MET A 200 6.17 1.92 -0.95
N PHE A 201 7.08 2.14 0.00
CA PHE A 201 6.83 2.94 1.20
C PHE A 201 7.09 4.42 0.93
N LEU A 202 6.16 5.27 1.36
CA LEU A 202 6.39 6.71 1.47
C LEU A 202 6.54 7.10 2.95
N VAL A 203 7.64 7.78 3.28
CA VAL A 203 7.94 8.20 4.67
C VAL A 203 8.44 9.64 4.70
N THR A 204 7.75 10.49 5.44
CA THR A 204 8.07 11.92 5.56
C THR A 204 8.17 12.33 7.01
N GLY A 205 9.05 13.28 7.32
CA GLY A 205 9.14 13.93 8.62
C GLY A 205 10.15 13.29 9.58
N LYS A 206 10.84 14.13 10.33
CA LYS A 206 11.91 13.72 11.26
C LYS A 206 11.43 12.79 12.37
N GLU A 207 10.16 12.88 12.75
CA GLU A 207 9.54 11.97 13.71
C GLU A 207 9.58 10.51 13.24
N LYS A 208 9.69 10.28 11.94
CA LYS A 208 9.79 8.95 11.34
C LYS A 208 11.22 8.39 11.33
N HIS A 209 12.25 9.17 11.65
CA HIS A 209 13.63 8.74 11.52
C HIS A 209 13.95 7.47 12.32
N ALA A 210 13.50 7.41 13.57
CA ALA A 210 13.77 6.25 14.44
C ALA A 210 13.10 4.98 13.91
N VAL A 211 11.83 5.06 13.50
CA VAL A 211 11.12 3.91 12.94
C VAL A 211 11.67 3.51 11.57
N LEU A 212 11.99 4.48 10.71
CA LEU A 212 12.59 4.24 9.39
C LEU A 212 13.92 3.49 9.52
N SER A 213 14.83 4.00 10.37
CA SER A 213 16.14 3.39 10.62
C SER A 213 16.01 1.94 11.09
N LYS A 214 15.07 1.69 12.02
CA LYS A 214 14.79 0.34 12.50
C LYS A 214 14.20 -0.56 11.42
N THR A 215 13.29 -0.04 10.58
CA THR A 215 12.69 -0.82 9.50
C THR A 215 13.66 -1.15 8.36
N LEU A 216 14.60 -0.27 8.06
CA LEU A 216 15.61 -0.48 7.03
C LEU A 216 16.75 -1.38 7.50
N ASN A 217 16.92 -1.61 8.81
CA ASN A 217 17.84 -2.61 9.30
C ASN A 217 17.27 -4.02 9.05
N LEU A 218 17.58 -4.57 7.87
CA LEU A 218 17.13 -5.91 7.46
C LEU A 218 17.96 -7.05 8.06
N LEU A 219 19.09 -6.74 8.70
CA LEU A 219 19.97 -7.71 9.37
C LEU A 219 19.47 -8.06 10.77
N ASP A 220 18.78 -7.15 11.44
CA ASP A 220 18.19 -7.39 12.75
C ASP A 220 17.00 -8.35 12.68
N GLU A 221 16.72 -9.02 13.80
CA GLU A 221 15.47 -9.78 13.94
C GLU A 221 14.28 -8.83 13.76
N PRO A 222 13.35 -9.14 12.83
CA PRO A 222 12.19 -8.29 12.58
C PRO A 222 11.31 -8.18 13.84
N THR A 223 11.14 -6.95 14.32
CA THR A 223 10.24 -6.66 15.45
C THR A 223 9.09 -5.74 15.05
N LEU A 224 9.19 -5.08 13.88
CA LEU A 224 8.17 -4.18 13.36
C LEU A 224 7.44 -4.82 12.17
N PRO A 225 6.10 -4.67 12.05
CA PRO A 225 5.33 -5.14 10.91
C PRO A 225 5.90 -4.76 9.54
N ALA A 226 6.36 -3.51 9.36
CA ALA A 226 6.97 -3.07 8.12
C ALA A 226 8.25 -3.85 7.73
N GLN A 227 9.03 -4.37 8.69
CA GLN A 227 10.20 -5.23 8.40
C GLN A 227 9.80 -6.58 7.80
N PHE A 228 8.57 -7.04 8.00
CA PHE A 228 8.06 -8.28 7.42
C PHE A 228 7.56 -8.10 5.97
N VAL A 229 7.51 -6.87 5.46
CA VAL A 229 7.25 -6.60 4.04
C VAL A 229 8.55 -6.79 3.27
N ARG A 230 8.72 -7.99 2.73
CA ARG A 230 9.86 -8.48 1.97
C ARG A 230 9.35 -9.28 0.77
N PRO A 231 8.91 -8.62 -0.32
CA PRO A 231 8.48 -9.30 -1.53
C PRO A 231 9.56 -10.28 -2.01
N ALA A 232 9.20 -11.56 -2.14
CA ALA A 232 10.19 -12.60 -2.47
C ALA A 232 10.65 -12.54 -3.93
N VAL A 233 9.79 -12.03 -4.81
CA VAL A 233 10.03 -11.80 -6.23
C VAL A 233 9.35 -10.47 -6.61
N GLY A 234 10.05 -9.37 -6.33
CA GLY A 234 9.59 -8.02 -6.56
C GLY A 234 10.52 -6.98 -5.94
N ASP A 235 10.15 -5.71 -6.13
CA ASP A 235 10.87 -4.56 -5.62
C ASP A 235 10.32 -4.12 -4.26
N LEU A 236 11.24 -3.78 -3.35
CA LEU A 236 10.94 -3.06 -2.12
C LEU A 236 11.58 -1.67 -2.23
N ILE A 237 10.74 -0.65 -2.33
CA ILE A 237 11.16 0.72 -2.58
C ILE A 237 10.79 1.57 -1.38
N TRP A 238 11.73 2.38 -0.89
CA TRP A 238 11.46 3.41 0.10
C TRP A 238 11.73 4.76 -0.53
N VAL A 239 10.71 5.61 -0.62
CA VAL A 239 10.87 7.02 -0.98
C VAL A 239 10.68 7.81 0.30
N VAL A 240 11.71 8.57 0.68
CA VAL A 240 11.78 9.26 1.97
C VAL A 240 12.24 10.71 1.81
N ASP A 241 11.83 11.59 2.71
CA ASP A 241 12.38 12.95 2.72
C ASP A 241 13.69 13.00 3.52
N GLU A 242 14.47 14.07 3.31
CA GLU A 242 15.72 14.30 4.04
C GLU A 242 15.48 14.30 5.55
N ALA A 243 14.39 14.93 6.01
CA ALA A 243 14.04 14.99 7.43
C ALA A 243 13.84 13.58 8.05
N ALA A 244 13.09 12.68 7.39
CA ALA A 244 12.95 11.30 7.83
C ALA A 244 14.28 10.54 7.74
N ALA A 245 15.08 10.79 6.71
CA ALA A 245 16.36 10.10 6.51
C ALA A 245 17.42 10.49 7.56
N THR A 246 17.53 11.76 7.93
CA THR A 246 18.57 12.29 8.83
C THR A 246 18.10 12.46 10.27
N GLY A 247 16.79 12.62 10.50
CA GLY A 247 16.23 12.97 11.81
C GLY A 247 16.32 14.45 12.15
N GLU A 248 16.69 15.31 11.19
CA GLU A 248 16.86 16.77 11.36
C GLU A 248 15.72 17.59 10.76
#